data_AF-A0A160FQU7-F1
#
_entry.id   AF-A0A160FQU7-F1
#
_cell.length_a   1.000
_cell.length_b   1.000
_cell.length_c   1.000
_cell.angle_alpha   90.00
_cell.angle_beta   90.00
_cell.angle_gamma   90.00
#
_symmetry.space_group_name_H-M   'P 1'
#
loop_
_entity.id
_entity.type
_entity.pdbx_description
1 polymer ?
#
loop_
_entity_poly.entity_id
_entity_poly.type
_entity_poly.pdbx_seq_one_letter_code
_entity_poly.pdbx_strand_id
1 'polypeptide(L)'
;MNTSLTVREQVVCHAVTVIMMRGYNGFSYRDLSELVGVKTSSIHYYFPAKDDLVLVAVSEYSKEALNDIYSIDASLSTDAKLAKYTKKFGKVLGDGDRICLCGMLAADIESLPDNIWHAVQAFFKANENWLAKVLTQGVDECTLAVNGKFECAAGTLFAAYQGSALARRLFQTRSRLENVASAWRIVN
;
A
#
# COMPACT_ATOMS: atom_id res chain seq x y z
N MET A 1 14.65 24.34 -3.22
CA MET A 1 15.33 23.94 -4.47
C MET A 1 14.43 22.95 -5.17
N ASN A 2 13.94 23.29 -6.36
CA ASN A 2 13.05 22.42 -7.13
C ASN A 2 13.93 21.58 -8.07
N THR A 3 14.54 20.53 -7.53
CA THR A 3 15.39 19.62 -8.31
C THR A 3 14.47 18.76 -9.18
N SER A 4 14.53 18.96 -10.50
CA SER A 4 13.83 18.09 -11.45
C SER A 4 14.27 16.64 -11.23
N LEU A 5 13.32 15.72 -11.12
CA LEU A 5 13.60 14.29 -10.98
C LEU A 5 14.45 13.81 -12.15
N THR A 6 15.45 12.98 -11.87
CA THR A 6 16.21 12.27 -12.91
C THR A 6 15.29 11.33 -13.70
N VAL A 7 15.70 10.95 -14.92
CA VAL A 7 14.95 9.97 -15.73
C VAL A 7 14.70 8.68 -14.95
N ARG A 8 15.70 8.19 -14.20
CA ARG A 8 15.56 6.99 -13.36
C ARG A 8 14.46 7.15 -12.32
N GLU A 9 14.43 8.29 -11.61
CA GLU A 9 13.42 8.57 -10.59
C GLU A 9 12.03 8.73 -11.19
N GLN A 10 11.91 9.39 -12.35
CA GLN A 10 10.64 9.50 -13.08
C GLN A 10 10.12 8.11 -13.48
N VAL A 11 10.98 7.24 -14.01
CA VAL A 11 10.61 5.86 -14.37
C VAL A 11 10.08 5.10 -13.15
N VAL A 12 10.74 5.19 -12.00
CA VAL A 12 10.27 4.54 -10.76
C VAL A 12 8.93 5.11 -10.30
N CYS A 13 8.78 6.44 -10.29
CA CYS A 13 7.54 7.11 -9.89
C CYS A 13 6.34 6.70 -10.77
N HIS A 14 6.55 6.68 -12.09
CA HIS A 14 5.54 6.21 -13.03
C HIS A 14 5.28 4.71 -12.87
N ALA A 15 6.31 3.87 -12.65
CA ALA A 15 6.16 2.45 -12.40
C ALA A 15 5.28 2.17 -11.16
N VAL A 16 5.54 2.86 -10.04
CA VAL A 16 4.70 2.78 -8.84
C VAL A 16 3.24 3.08 -9.21
N THR A 17 2.99 4.17 -9.94
CA THR A 17 1.64 4.57 -10.32
C THR A 17 0.96 3.55 -11.25
N VAL A 18 1.63 3.04 -12.29
CA VAL A 18 1.02 2.07 -13.20
C VAL A 18 0.79 0.72 -12.52
N ILE A 19 1.66 0.26 -11.62
CA ILE A 19 1.45 -0.98 -10.86
C ILE A 19 0.22 -0.84 -9.96
N MET A 20 0.06 0.29 -9.26
CA MET A 20 -1.10 0.56 -8.41
C MET A 20 -2.43 0.55 -9.17
N MET A 21 -2.41 0.78 -10.48
CA MET A 21 -3.60 0.75 -11.34
C MET A 21 -3.77 -0.59 -12.05
N ARG A 22 -2.70 -1.19 -12.57
CA ARG A 22 -2.77 -2.28 -13.56
C ARG A 22 -2.11 -3.58 -13.11
N GLY A 23 -1.45 -3.60 -11.95
CA GLY A 23 -0.72 -4.76 -11.47
C GLY A 23 0.62 -4.96 -12.17
N TYR A 24 1.29 -6.06 -11.85
CA TYR A 24 2.53 -6.47 -12.47
C TYR A 24 2.31 -6.77 -13.95
N ASN A 25 1.28 -7.54 -14.28
CA ASN A 25 1.05 -8.02 -15.65
C ASN A 25 0.53 -6.92 -16.60
N GLY A 26 0.01 -5.81 -16.07
CA GLY A 26 -0.67 -4.76 -16.86
C GLY A 26 0.19 -3.59 -17.33
N PHE A 27 1.52 -3.67 -17.27
CA PHE A 27 2.40 -2.62 -17.82
C PHE A 27 3.66 -3.18 -18.51
N SER A 28 4.24 -2.37 -19.39
CA SER A 28 5.47 -2.62 -20.13
C SER A 28 6.41 -1.41 -20.07
N TYR A 29 7.67 -1.57 -20.49
CA TYR A 29 8.58 -0.43 -20.63
C TYR A 29 8.17 0.53 -21.74
N ARG A 30 7.33 0.10 -22.70
CA ARG A 30 6.78 1.01 -23.70
C ARG A 30 5.85 2.03 -23.05
N ASP A 31 4.95 1.57 -22.18
CA ASP A 31 4.04 2.45 -21.42
C ASP A 31 4.84 3.52 -20.64
N LEU A 32 5.91 3.10 -19.96
CA LEU A 32 6.76 4.01 -19.18
C LEU A 32 7.56 4.97 -20.06
N SER A 33 8.00 4.51 -21.23
CA SER A 33 8.76 5.33 -22.18
C SER A 33 7.91 6.48 -22.73
N GLU A 34 6.63 6.22 -22.98
CA GLU A 34 5.64 7.22 -23.40
C GLU A 34 5.33 8.23 -22.29
N LEU A 35 5.15 7.74 -21.05
CA LEU A 35 4.88 8.60 -19.88
C LEU A 35 6.05 9.53 -19.53
N VAL A 36 7.29 9.03 -19.61
CA VAL A 36 8.51 9.78 -19.26
C VAL A 36 9.04 10.61 -20.44
N GLY A 37 8.65 10.28 -21.68
CA GLY A 37 9.14 10.95 -22.88
C GLY A 37 10.57 10.56 -23.26
N VAL A 38 10.97 9.31 -23.01
CA VAL A 38 12.31 8.77 -23.34
C VAL A 38 12.21 7.52 -24.20
N LYS A 39 13.33 7.08 -24.79
CA LYS A 39 13.37 5.81 -25.51
C LYS A 39 13.33 4.64 -24.53
N THR A 40 12.72 3.52 -24.90
CA THR A 40 12.73 2.27 -24.11
C THR A 40 14.15 1.80 -23.77
N SER A 41 15.13 2.04 -24.66
CA SER A 41 16.54 1.74 -24.40
C SER A 41 17.13 2.51 -23.21
N SER A 42 16.66 3.73 -22.95
CA SER A 42 17.05 4.51 -21.78
C SER A 42 16.52 3.89 -20.49
N ILE A 43 15.36 3.24 -20.53
CA ILE A 43 14.81 2.52 -19.38
C ILE A 43 15.63 1.25 -19.12
N HIS A 44 15.93 0.46 -20.17
CA HIS A 44 16.78 -0.72 -20.06
C HIS A 44 18.19 -0.43 -19.52
N TYR A 45 18.73 0.77 -19.78
CA TYR A 45 19.99 1.21 -19.18
C TYR A 45 19.93 1.25 -17.64
N TYR A 46 18.83 1.72 -17.06
CA TYR A 46 18.67 1.79 -15.60
C TYR A 46 18.14 0.49 -14.98
N PHE A 47 17.29 -0.22 -15.72
CA PHE A 47 16.59 -1.42 -15.27
C PHE A 47 16.66 -2.45 -16.40
N PRO A 48 17.68 -3.33 -16.39
CA PRO A 48 17.83 -4.34 -17.43
C PRO A 48 16.60 -5.24 -17.57
N ALA A 49 16.02 -5.67 -16.45
CA ALA A 49 14.80 -6.45 -16.37
C ALA A 49 13.66 -5.68 -15.69
N LYS A 50 12.42 -6.00 -16.10
CA LYS A 50 11.20 -5.45 -15.47
C LYS A 50 11.19 -5.68 -13.96
N ASP A 51 11.69 -6.82 -13.52
CA ASP A 51 11.75 -7.19 -12.11
C ASP A 51 12.68 -6.28 -11.30
N ASP A 52 13.77 -5.79 -11.88
CA ASP A 52 14.67 -4.83 -11.22
C ASP A 52 13.92 -3.53 -10.90
N LEU A 53 13.11 -3.07 -11.87
CA LEU A 53 12.28 -1.88 -11.70
C LEU A 53 11.18 -2.10 -10.67
N VAL A 54 10.49 -3.25 -10.74
CA VAL A 54 9.40 -3.56 -9.80
C VAL A 54 9.93 -3.68 -8.38
N LEU A 55 11.09 -4.31 -8.17
CA LEU A 55 11.68 -4.41 -6.83
C LEU A 55 12.02 -3.04 -6.24
N VAL A 56 12.59 -2.14 -7.06
CA VAL A 56 12.84 -0.75 -6.63
C VAL A 56 11.53 -0.01 -6.35
N ALA A 57 10.52 -0.18 -7.18
CA ALA A 57 9.19 0.41 -6.97
C ALA A 57 8.55 -0.09 -5.67
N VAL A 58 8.64 -1.38 -5.35
CA VAL A 58 8.16 -1.96 -4.08
C VAL A 58 8.92 -1.36 -2.90
N SER A 59 10.24 -1.23 -3.01
CA SER A 59 11.08 -0.66 -1.95
C SER A 59 10.71 0.79 -1.65
N GLU A 60 10.64 1.65 -2.67
CA GLU A 60 10.29 3.08 -2.50
C GLU A 60 8.85 3.24 -1.99
N TYR A 61 7.90 2.52 -2.58
CA TYR A 61 6.52 2.53 -2.11
C TYR A 61 6.41 2.08 -0.66
N SER A 62 7.07 0.98 -0.29
CA SER A 62 7.04 0.44 1.07
C SER A 62 7.65 1.42 2.06
N LYS A 63 8.77 2.06 1.72
CA LYS A 63 9.42 3.07 2.54
C LYS A 63 8.49 4.25 2.82
N GLU A 64 7.90 4.84 1.78
CA GLU A 64 6.97 5.96 1.93
C GLU A 64 5.75 5.55 2.76
N ALA A 65 5.13 4.43 2.40
CA ALA A 65 3.94 3.92 3.05
C ALA A 65 4.20 3.58 4.54
N LEU A 66 5.32 2.95 4.88
CA LEU A 66 5.62 2.60 6.26
C LEU A 66 6.07 3.81 7.08
N ASN A 67 6.79 4.77 6.49
CA ASN A 67 7.11 6.04 7.13
C ASN A 67 5.83 6.80 7.53
N ASP A 68 4.83 6.84 6.65
CA ASP A 68 3.53 7.44 6.95
C ASP A 68 2.88 6.82 8.19
N ILE A 69 2.95 5.50 8.34
CA ILE A 69 2.36 4.77 9.47
C ILE A 69 3.18 4.96 10.74
N TYR A 70 4.51 4.84 10.66
CA TYR A 70 5.39 4.98 11.82
C TYR A 70 5.53 6.43 12.30
N SER A 71 5.17 7.41 11.47
CA SER A 71 5.07 8.83 11.87
C SER A 71 3.78 9.16 12.63
N ILE A 72 2.81 8.24 12.70
CA ILE A 72 1.60 8.44 13.50
C ILE A 72 2.01 8.51 14.98
N ASP A 73 1.72 9.65 15.60
CA ASP A 73 2.06 9.94 16.99
C ASP A 73 1.59 8.83 17.95
N ALA A 74 2.53 8.32 18.74
CA ALA A 74 2.34 7.23 19.67
C ALA A 74 1.44 7.59 20.85
N SER A 75 1.28 8.87 21.20
CA SER A 75 0.39 9.28 22.30
C SER A 75 -1.08 9.41 21.90
N LEU A 76 -1.40 9.28 20.62
CA LEU A 76 -2.79 9.33 20.16
C LEU A 76 -3.59 8.12 20.64
N SER A 77 -4.88 8.33 20.86
CA SER A 77 -5.83 7.24 21.12
C SER A 77 -5.88 6.26 19.96
N THR A 78 -6.33 5.04 20.25
CA THR A 78 -6.49 3.98 19.24
C THR A 78 -7.37 4.43 18.07
N ASP A 79 -8.49 5.09 18.36
CA ASP A 79 -9.39 5.64 17.35
C ASP A 79 -8.73 6.65 16.43
N ALA A 80 -7.93 7.57 16.98
CA ALA A 80 -7.23 8.57 16.21
C ALA A 80 -6.13 7.94 15.31
N LYS A 81 -5.45 6.91 15.81
CA LYS A 81 -4.46 6.13 15.03
C LYS A 81 -5.13 5.40 13.88
N LEU A 82 -6.23 4.69 14.14
CA LEU A 82 -7.00 3.98 13.12
C LEU A 82 -7.57 4.94 12.07
N ALA A 83 -8.11 6.10 12.47
CA ALA A 83 -8.60 7.11 11.53
C ALA A 83 -7.49 7.66 10.61
N LYS A 84 -6.30 7.91 11.16
CA LYS A 84 -5.12 8.31 10.36
C LYS A 84 -4.69 7.20 9.40
N TYR A 85 -4.71 5.94 9.86
CA TYR A 85 -4.43 4.77 9.04
C TYR A 85 -5.43 4.62 7.89
N THR A 86 -6.74 4.74 8.14
CA THR A 86 -7.80 4.74 7.11
C THR A 86 -7.58 5.84 6.07
N LYS A 87 -7.22 7.05 6.51
CA LYS A 87 -6.98 8.18 5.61
C LYS A 87 -5.87 7.91 4.60
N LYS A 88 -4.86 7.11 4.96
CA LYS A 88 -3.79 6.71 4.06
C LYS A 88 -4.29 5.85 2.89
N PHE A 89 -5.14 4.86 3.17
CA PHE A 89 -5.84 4.11 2.10
C PHE A 89 -6.70 5.05 1.26
N GLY A 90 -7.31 6.07 1.87
CA GLY A 90 -8.04 7.12 1.16
C GLY A 90 -7.19 7.96 0.20
N LYS A 91 -5.95 8.32 0.57
CA LYS A 91 -5.00 9.11 -0.26
C LYS A 91 -4.52 8.34 -1.48
N VAL A 92 -4.23 7.05 -1.31
CA VAL A 92 -3.82 6.16 -2.41
C VAL A 92 -4.86 6.17 -3.55
N LEU A 93 -6.14 6.38 -3.22
CA LEU A 93 -7.27 6.38 -4.14
C LEU A 93 -7.68 7.77 -4.69
N GLY A 94 -6.82 8.79 -4.59
CA GLY A 94 -7.13 10.19 -4.99
C GLY A 94 -7.73 10.35 -6.39
N ASP A 95 -7.13 9.67 -7.38
CA ASP A 95 -7.54 9.72 -8.80
C ASP A 95 -8.45 8.54 -9.21
N GLY A 96 -9.08 7.87 -8.24
CA GLY A 96 -10.09 6.82 -8.47
C GLY A 96 -9.56 5.39 -8.64
N ASP A 97 -8.52 5.19 -9.44
CA ASP A 97 -8.14 3.82 -9.89
C ASP A 97 -6.93 3.20 -9.18
N ARG A 98 -6.22 3.99 -8.38
CA ARG A 98 -5.01 3.56 -7.66
C ARG A 98 -5.37 2.85 -6.36
N ILE A 99 -4.87 1.63 -6.16
CA ILE A 99 -4.93 0.94 -4.87
C ILE A 99 -3.52 0.61 -4.35
N CYS A 100 -3.41 -0.12 -3.23
CA CYS A 100 -2.11 -0.47 -2.67
C CYS A 100 -1.25 -1.21 -3.69
N LEU A 101 -0.02 -0.73 -3.94
CA LEU A 101 0.92 -1.37 -4.86
C LEU A 101 1.17 -2.82 -4.48
N CYS A 102 1.47 -3.08 -3.20
CA CYS A 102 1.70 -4.44 -2.71
C CYS A 102 0.42 -5.30 -2.76
N GLY A 103 -0.76 -4.69 -2.63
CA GLY A 103 -2.04 -5.38 -2.83
C GLY A 103 -2.26 -5.83 -4.26
N MET A 104 -1.94 -4.98 -5.25
CA MET A 104 -1.97 -5.34 -6.67
C MET A 104 -0.97 -6.44 -7.01
N LEU A 105 0.26 -6.34 -6.50
CA LEU A 105 1.29 -7.35 -6.74
C LEU A 105 0.94 -8.70 -6.09
N ALA A 106 0.33 -8.69 -4.90
CA ALA A 106 -0.12 -9.92 -4.25
C ALA A 106 -1.17 -10.68 -5.08
N ALA A 107 -1.95 -10.00 -5.92
CA ALA A 107 -2.90 -10.64 -6.84
C ALA A 107 -2.22 -11.27 -8.07
N ASP A 108 -1.01 -10.82 -8.42
CA ASP A 108 -0.21 -11.29 -9.56
C ASP A 108 0.91 -12.25 -9.12
N ILE A 109 0.80 -12.89 -7.95
CA ILE A 109 1.93 -13.56 -7.28
C ILE A 109 2.63 -14.64 -8.12
N GLU A 110 1.88 -15.37 -8.94
CA GLU A 110 2.41 -16.43 -9.82
C GLU A 110 3.34 -15.89 -10.91
N SER A 111 3.26 -14.59 -11.23
CA SER A 111 4.12 -13.92 -12.19
C SER A 111 5.37 -13.30 -11.55
N LEU A 112 5.51 -13.33 -10.22
CA LEU A 112 6.55 -12.60 -9.52
C LEU A 112 7.75 -13.49 -9.18
N PRO A 113 8.99 -12.99 -9.35
CA PRO A 113 10.16 -13.64 -8.79
C PRO A 113 10.20 -13.57 -7.26
N ASP A 114 10.90 -14.54 -6.64
CA ASP A 114 10.96 -14.72 -5.20
C ASP A 114 11.36 -13.46 -4.43
N ASN A 115 12.29 -12.66 -4.95
CA ASN A 115 12.75 -11.44 -4.29
C ASN A 115 11.62 -10.40 -4.13
N ILE A 116 10.77 -10.24 -5.15
CA ILE A 116 9.60 -9.35 -5.10
C ILE A 116 8.54 -9.95 -4.19
N TRP A 117 8.31 -11.26 -4.26
CA TRP A 117 7.40 -11.97 -3.36
C TRP A 117 7.74 -11.72 -1.88
N HIS A 118 9.00 -11.93 -1.49
CA HIS A 118 9.46 -11.68 -0.13
C HIS A 118 9.32 -10.20 0.28
N ALA A 119 9.58 -9.26 -0.63
CA ALA A 119 9.41 -7.84 -0.37
C ALA A 119 7.93 -7.47 -0.12
N VAL A 120 7.00 -8.03 -0.91
CA VAL A 120 5.55 -7.86 -0.70
C VAL A 120 5.11 -8.47 0.63
N GLN A 121 5.60 -9.67 0.99
CA GLN A 121 5.33 -10.27 2.30
C GLN A 121 5.83 -9.40 3.46
N ALA A 122 7.03 -8.84 3.34
CA ALA A 122 7.60 -7.97 4.36
C ALA A 122 6.73 -6.72 4.57
N PHE A 123 6.19 -6.14 3.49
CA PHE A 123 5.25 -5.02 3.56
C PHE A 123 3.96 -5.40 4.31
N PHE A 124 3.36 -6.55 4.00
CA PHE A 124 2.16 -7.04 4.69
C PHE A 124 2.41 -7.20 6.18
N LYS A 125 3.47 -7.95 6.54
CA LYS A 125 3.87 -8.18 7.94
C LYS A 125 4.12 -6.87 8.70
N ALA A 126 4.75 -5.89 8.07
CA ALA A 126 5.01 -4.59 8.71
C ALA A 126 3.72 -3.83 9.06
N ASN A 127 2.71 -3.88 8.19
CA ASN A 127 1.39 -3.28 8.43
C ASN A 127 0.65 -4.03 9.54
N GLU A 128 0.60 -5.36 9.47
CA GLU A 128 -0.05 -6.22 10.46
C GLU A 128 0.58 -6.05 11.85
N ASN A 129 1.91 -6.02 11.94
CA ASN A 129 2.61 -5.79 13.21
C ASN A 129 2.31 -4.42 13.81
N TRP A 130 2.17 -3.37 12.98
CA TRP A 130 1.77 -2.06 13.47
C TRP A 130 0.32 -2.05 13.96
N LEU A 131 -0.59 -2.66 13.21
CA LEU A 131 -2.00 -2.78 13.59
C LEU A 131 -2.18 -3.61 14.86
N ALA A 132 -1.42 -4.68 15.06
CA ALA A 132 -1.46 -5.48 16.28
C ALA A 132 -1.15 -4.64 17.53
N LYS A 133 -0.17 -3.74 17.45
CA LYS A 133 0.16 -2.79 18.54
C LYS A 133 -0.98 -1.81 18.80
N VAL A 134 -1.61 -1.30 17.75
CA VAL A 134 -2.76 -0.39 17.86
C VAL A 134 -3.97 -1.09 18.47
N LEU A 135 -4.23 -2.34 18.09
CA LEU A 135 -5.30 -3.15 18.68
C LEU A 135 -5.03 -3.49 20.15
N THR A 136 -3.77 -3.78 20.51
CA THR A 136 -3.38 -4.01 21.90
C THR A 136 -3.71 -2.77 22.76
N GLN A 137 -3.29 -1.59 22.31
CA GLN A 137 -3.61 -0.33 22.97
C GLN A 137 -5.12 -0.10 23.10
N GLY A 138 -5.91 -0.43 22.08
CA GLY A 138 -7.36 -0.22 22.14
C GLY A 138 -8.07 -1.09 23.16
N VAL A 139 -7.56 -2.31 23.40
CA VAL A 139 -8.03 -3.17 24.49
C VAL A 139 -7.66 -2.56 25.85
N ASP A 140 -6.42 -2.08 26.00
CA ASP A 140 -5.95 -1.42 27.23
C ASP A 140 -6.75 -0.13 27.54
N GLU A 141 -7.15 0.60 26.49
CA GLU A 141 -8.01 1.80 26.57
C GLU A 141 -9.50 1.47 26.76
N CYS A 142 -9.89 0.19 26.74
CA CYS A 142 -11.29 -0.26 26.75
C CYS A 142 -12.16 0.33 25.62
N THR A 143 -11.55 0.64 24.47
CA THR A 143 -12.25 1.23 23.30
C THR A 143 -12.64 0.19 22.24
N LEU A 144 -11.98 -0.98 22.26
CA LEU A 144 -12.29 -2.11 21.39
C LEU A 144 -12.12 -3.44 22.12
N ALA A 145 -12.72 -4.49 21.56
CA ALA A 145 -12.55 -5.86 22.02
C ALA A 145 -11.98 -6.72 20.89
N VAL A 146 -10.93 -7.49 21.19
CA VAL A 146 -10.37 -8.49 20.28
C VAL A 146 -10.61 -9.87 20.86
N ASN A 147 -11.19 -10.76 20.05
CA ASN A 147 -11.27 -12.17 20.37
C ASN A 147 -10.11 -12.92 19.68
N GLY A 148 -9.30 -13.63 20.46
CA GLY A 148 -8.13 -14.37 19.96
C GLY A 148 -6.83 -13.57 19.96
N LYS A 149 -5.88 -13.95 19.10
CA LYS A 149 -4.54 -13.36 19.03
C LYS A 149 -4.57 -12.03 18.27
N PHE A 150 -3.87 -11.02 18.79
CA PHE A 150 -3.78 -9.69 18.17
C PHE A 150 -3.22 -9.73 16.76
N GLU A 151 -2.30 -10.65 16.48
CA GLU A 151 -1.71 -10.84 15.15
C GLU A 151 -2.77 -11.29 14.13
N CYS A 152 -3.66 -12.22 14.51
CA CYS A 152 -4.75 -12.69 13.66
C CYS A 152 -5.78 -11.57 13.42
N ALA A 153 -6.11 -10.81 14.47
CA ALA A 153 -7.01 -9.67 14.37
C ALA A 153 -6.43 -8.56 13.46
N ALA A 154 -5.13 -8.29 13.60
CA ALA A 154 -4.43 -7.32 12.76
C ALA A 154 -4.38 -7.75 11.28
N GLY A 155 -4.10 -9.02 11.00
CA GLY A 155 -4.20 -9.59 9.66
C GLY A 155 -5.59 -9.46 9.07
N THR A 156 -6.63 -9.71 9.87
CA THR A 156 -8.03 -9.55 9.46
C THR A 156 -8.37 -8.09 9.16
N LEU A 157 -7.94 -7.16 10.01
CA LEU A 157 -8.13 -5.73 9.81
C LEU A 157 -7.40 -5.23 8.55
N PHE A 158 -6.15 -5.66 8.33
CA PHE A 158 -5.40 -5.31 7.13
C PHE A 158 -6.07 -5.88 5.86
N ALA A 159 -6.53 -7.13 5.89
CA ALA A 159 -7.30 -7.73 4.80
C ALA A 159 -8.59 -6.95 4.50
N ALA A 160 -9.31 -6.50 5.53
CA ALA A 160 -10.49 -5.66 5.36
C ALA A 160 -10.16 -4.32 4.69
N TYR A 161 -9.05 -3.66 5.04
CA TYR A 161 -8.60 -2.44 4.36
C TYR A 161 -8.26 -2.68 2.88
N GLN A 162 -7.52 -3.74 2.57
CA GLN A 162 -7.19 -4.11 1.19
C GLN A 162 -8.44 -4.41 0.37
N GLY A 163 -9.33 -5.24 0.92
CA GLY A 163 -10.61 -5.60 0.29
C GLY A 163 -11.50 -4.39 0.06
N SER A 164 -11.58 -3.48 1.04
CA SER A 164 -12.35 -2.23 0.89
C SER A 164 -11.73 -1.26 -0.11
N ALA A 165 -10.41 -1.20 -0.24
CA ALA A 165 -9.75 -0.42 -1.28
C ALA A 165 -10.07 -0.97 -2.68
N LEU A 166 -10.04 -2.29 -2.85
CA LEU A 166 -10.43 -2.97 -4.09
C LEU A 166 -11.91 -2.77 -4.39
N ALA A 167 -12.79 -2.98 -3.42
CA ALA A 167 -14.24 -2.79 -3.57
C ALA A 167 -14.58 -1.33 -3.88
N ARG A 168 -13.90 -0.36 -3.25
CA ARG A 168 -14.05 1.05 -3.61
C ARG A 168 -13.72 1.30 -5.07
N ARG A 169 -12.67 0.69 -5.61
CA ARG A 169 -12.32 0.78 -7.03
C ARG A 169 -13.41 0.19 -7.92
N LEU A 170 -13.93 -1.00 -7.57
CA LEU A 170 -15.01 -1.67 -8.30
C LEU A 170 -16.32 -0.86 -8.31
N PHE A 171 -16.73 -0.34 -7.15
CA PHE A 171 -18.02 0.36 -6.97
C PHE A 171 -17.92 1.88 -7.08
N GLN A 172 -16.72 2.43 -7.30
CA GLN A 172 -16.45 3.88 -7.34
C GLN A 172 -16.99 4.67 -6.13
N THR A 173 -17.07 4.04 -4.95
CA THR A 173 -17.75 4.60 -3.76
C THR A 173 -16.80 4.75 -2.57
N ARG A 174 -16.70 5.96 -2.01
CA ARG A 174 -15.77 6.28 -0.89
C ARG A 174 -16.13 5.61 0.44
N SER A 175 -17.42 5.41 0.73
CA SER A 175 -17.93 4.93 2.03
C SER A 175 -17.42 3.53 2.44
N ARG A 176 -16.92 2.72 1.50
CA ARG A 176 -16.44 1.37 1.79
C ARG A 176 -15.23 1.32 2.74
N LEU A 177 -14.35 2.33 2.69
CA LEU A 177 -13.21 2.41 3.61
C LEU A 177 -13.61 2.86 5.03
N GLU A 178 -14.63 3.72 5.13
CA GLU A 178 -15.13 4.22 6.42
C GLU A 178 -15.77 3.11 7.25
N ASN A 179 -16.44 2.16 6.58
CA ASN A 179 -17.02 0.98 7.21
C ASN A 179 -15.98 0.06 7.88
N VAL A 180 -14.74 0.05 7.41
CA VAL A 180 -13.68 -0.77 8.02
C VAL A 180 -13.32 -0.20 9.39
N ALA A 181 -13.21 1.12 9.54
CA ALA A 181 -12.84 1.71 10.81
C ALA A 181 -13.95 1.61 11.87
N SER A 182 -15.21 1.76 11.45
CA SER A 182 -16.36 1.70 12.36
C SER A 182 -16.66 0.29 12.88
N ALA A 183 -16.33 -0.76 12.11
CA ALA A 183 -16.64 -2.15 12.46
C ALA A 183 -15.87 -2.70 13.67
N TRP A 184 -14.82 -2.02 14.13
CA TRP A 184 -13.95 -2.50 15.23
C TRP A 184 -14.21 -1.78 16.55
N ARG A 185 -15.15 -0.85 16.57
CA ARG A 185 -15.53 -0.12 17.77
C ARG A 185 -16.54 -0.92 18.57
N ILE A 186 -16.38 -0.92 19.90
CA ILE A 186 -17.48 -1.31 20.78
C ILE A 186 -18.56 -0.23 20.66
N VAL A 187 -19.78 -0.65 20.30
CA VAL A 187 -20.94 0.24 20.36
C VAL A 187 -21.35 0.30 21.82
N ASN A 188 -21.17 1.46 22.45
CA ASN A 188 -21.77 1.77 23.75
C ASN A 188 -23.23 2.17 23.59
#